data_AF-T1DG32-F1
#
_entry.id   AF-T1DG32-F1
#
_cell.length_a   1.000
_cell.length_b   1.000
_cell.length_c   1.000
_cell.angle_alpha   90.00
_cell.angle_beta   90.00
_cell.angle_gamma   90.00
#
_symmetry.space_group_name_H-M   'P 1'
#
loop_
_entity.id
_entity.type
_entity.pdbx_description
1 polymer ?
#
loop_
_entity_poly.entity_id
_entity_poly.type
_entity_poly.pdbx_seq_one_letter_code
_entity_poly.pdbx_strand_id
1 'polypeptide(L)'
;MHSMNGPTVLALSGRAALSGFRIEKLLARLQSLQPAVSGLSARFMHFAALDRPLAAEERERLERLLTYGPRGAPPELGGQTLLVVPREGTISPWSSKATDIIRVCGLAAVQRVERGVEYRLRAAHPLAPETLQRLAGVLLDRMTEMA
;
A
#
# COMPACT_ATOMS: atom_id res chain seq x y z
N MET A 1 30.45 19.90 -7.14
CA MET A 1 29.58 18.82 -7.64
C MET A 1 28.76 18.29 -6.48
N HIS A 2 27.58 18.87 -6.23
CA HIS A 2 26.67 18.36 -5.21
C HIS A 2 25.90 17.19 -5.81
N SER A 3 26.25 15.95 -5.43
CA SER A 3 25.43 14.79 -5.77
C SER A 3 24.05 14.97 -5.16
N MET A 4 23.06 15.21 -6.01
CA MET A 4 21.64 15.14 -5.66
C MET A 4 21.24 13.67 -5.49
N ASN A 5 21.77 13.00 -4.46
CA ASN A 5 21.18 11.73 -4.02
C ASN A 5 19.93 12.09 -3.21
N GLY A 6 18.79 12.17 -3.90
CA GLY A 6 17.50 12.12 -3.25
C GLY A 6 17.37 10.81 -2.44
N PRO A 7 16.51 10.78 -1.41
CA PRO A 7 16.29 9.58 -0.63
C PRO A 7 15.83 8.42 -1.54
N THR A 8 16.48 7.28 -1.43
CA THR A 8 16.08 6.05 -2.13
C THR A 8 14.83 5.50 -1.45
N VAL A 9 13.78 5.19 -2.22
CA VAL A 9 12.56 4.59 -1.67
C VAL A 9 12.53 3.10 -1.97
N LEU A 10 12.49 2.28 -0.92
CA LEU A 10 12.27 0.85 -1.00
C LEU A 10 10.78 0.54 -0.80
N ALA A 11 10.16 -0.10 -1.79
CA ALA A 11 8.78 -0.57 -1.72
C ALA A 11 8.73 -2.06 -1.35
N LEU A 12 7.93 -2.41 -0.35
CA LEU A 12 7.78 -3.79 0.15
C LEU A 12 6.30 -4.18 0.20
N SER A 13 5.97 -5.31 -0.41
CA SER A 13 4.62 -5.89 -0.34
C SER A 13 4.35 -6.44 1.06
N GLY A 14 3.20 -6.11 1.62
CA GLY A 14 2.71 -6.61 2.90
C GLY A 14 1.65 -7.70 2.74
N ARG A 15 0.98 -8.00 3.87
CA ARG A 15 -0.13 -8.96 3.93
C ARG A 15 -1.46 -8.32 3.46
N ALA A 16 -2.53 -9.12 3.49
CA ALA A 16 -3.87 -8.64 3.18
C ALA A 16 -4.24 -7.42 4.04
N ALA A 17 -4.68 -6.34 3.38
CA ALA A 17 -5.04 -5.09 4.06
C ALA A 17 -6.44 -5.13 4.68
N LEU A 18 -7.32 -5.99 4.16
CA LEU A 18 -8.72 -6.08 4.52
C LEU A 18 -9.13 -7.53 4.80
N SER A 19 -10.11 -7.71 5.68
CA SER A 19 -10.74 -9.02 5.90
C SER A 19 -11.61 -9.42 4.70
N GLY A 20 -11.88 -10.73 4.55
CA GLY A 20 -12.76 -11.24 3.50
C GLY A 20 -14.12 -10.56 3.47
N PHE A 21 -14.76 -10.39 4.63
CA PHE A 21 -16.02 -9.67 4.76
C PHE A 21 -15.94 -8.21 4.25
N ARG A 22 -14.85 -7.49 4.53
CA ARG A 22 -14.66 -6.12 4.00
C ARG A 22 -14.45 -6.12 2.49
N ILE A 23 -13.71 -7.09 1.96
CA ILE A 23 -13.53 -7.27 0.51
C ILE A 23 -14.89 -7.52 -0.17
N GLU A 24 -15.70 -8.43 0.35
CA GLU A 24 -17.04 -8.74 -0.19
C GLU A 24 -17.95 -7.51 -0.19
N LYS A 25 -17.99 -6.76 0.92
CA LYS A 25 -18.79 -5.54 1.02
C LYS A 25 -18.34 -4.46 0.02
N LEU A 26 -17.03 -4.26 -0.13
CA LEU A 26 -16.50 -3.31 -1.10
C LEU A 26 -16.74 -3.77 -2.53
N LEU A 27 -16.53 -5.06 -2.82
CA LEU A 27 -16.79 -5.63 -4.15
C LEU A 27 -18.25 -5.45 -4.55
N ALA A 28 -19.20 -5.73 -3.67
CA ALA A 28 -20.62 -5.50 -3.93
C ALA A 28 -20.93 -4.03 -4.24
N ARG A 29 -20.29 -3.09 -3.52
CA ARG A 29 -20.42 -1.65 -3.78
C ARG A 29 -19.75 -1.21 -5.09
N LEU A 30 -18.63 -1.82 -5.47
CA LEU A 30 -18.00 -1.57 -6.76
C LEU A 30 -18.88 -2.09 -7.90
N GLN A 31 -19.47 -3.28 -7.74
CA GLN A 31 -20.35 -3.92 -8.71
C GLN A 31 -21.65 -3.13 -8.95
N SER A 32 -22.20 -2.49 -7.92
CA SER A 32 -23.38 -1.63 -8.10
C SER A 32 -23.09 -0.36 -8.93
N LEU A 33 -21.82 0.07 -9.00
CA LEU A 33 -21.38 1.21 -9.80
C LEU A 33 -20.84 0.80 -11.17
N GLN A 34 -20.19 -0.37 -11.24
CA GLN A 34 -19.61 -0.94 -12.45
C GLN A 34 -19.75 -2.47 -12.42
N PRO A 35 -20.84 -3.02 -13.01
CA PRO A 35 -21.11 -4.45 -13.01
C PRO A 35 -20.01 -5.31 -13.65
N ALA A 36 -19.15 -4.73 -14.48
CA ALA A 36 -18.03 -5.44 -15.08
C ALA A 36 -16.96 -5.88 -14.07
N VAL A 37 -16.92 -5.30 -12.86
CA VAL A 37 -15.96 -5.68 -11.80
C VAL A 37 -16.33 -7.06 -11.24
N SER A 38 -15.40 -8.01 -11.33
CA SER A 38 -15.59 -9.41 -10.92
C SER A 38 -14.71 -9.82 -9.74
N GLY A 39 -13.76 -8.99 -9.33
CA GLY A 39 -12.92 -9.29 -8.18
C GLY A 39 -12.22 -8.07 -7.60
N LEU A 40 -11.94 -8.14 -6.30
CA LEU A 40 -11.18 -7.16 -5.56
C LEU A 40 -10.19 -7.89 -4.65
N SER A 41 -8.94 -7.47 -4.65
CA SER A 41 -7.99 -7.83 -3.60
C SER A 41 -7.26 -6.59 -3.10
N ALA A 42 -6.79 -6.64 -1.85
CA ALA A 42 -6.12 -5.52 -1.21
C ALA A 42 -4.92 -6.01 -0.40
N ARG A 43 -3.73 -5.51 -0.70
CA ARG A 43 -2.50 -5.76 0.09
C ARG A 43 -1.99 -4.45 0.67
N PHE A 44 -1.37 -4.52 1.85
CA PHE A 44 -0.56 -3.41 2.31
C PHE A 44 0.66 -3.25 1.39
N MET A 45 1.05 -2.01 1.15
CA MET A 45 2.33 -1.64 0.57
C MET A 45 3.06 -0.75 1.57
N HIS A 46 4.35 -1.00 1.77
CA HIS A 46 5.19 -0.20 2.65
C HIS A 46 6.26 0.50 1.83
N PHE A 47 6.46 1.79 2.11
CA PHE A 47 7.42 2.64 1.41
C PHE A 47 8.43 3.16 2.43
N ALA A 48 9.64 2.61 2.42
CA ALA A 48 10.71 3.03 3.30
C ALA A 48 11.64 4.00 2.56
N ALA A 49 11.68 5.25 3.01
CA ALA A 49 12.68 6.22 2.58
C ALA A 49 14.00 5.93 3.30
N LEU A 50 15.06 5.76 2.53
CA LEU A 50 16.38 5.36 3.00
C LEU A 50 17.41 6.46 2.75
N ASP A 51 18.31 6.69 3.70
CA ASP A 51 19.47 7.57 3.50
C ASP A 51 20.63 6.88 2.74
N ARG A 52 20.72 5.56 2.87
CA ARG A 52 21.63 4.67 2.15
C ARG A 52 20.96 3.33 1.84
N PRO A 53 21.48 2.55 0.88
CA PRO A 53 21.07 1.17 0.69
C PRO A 53 21.23 0.35 1.97
N LEU A 54 20.30 -0.58 2.20
CA LEU A 54 20.36 -1.54 3.31
C LEU A 54 21.29 -2.70 2.96
N ALA A 55 22.07 -3.16 3.95
CA ALA A 55 22.70 -4.47 3.87
C ALA A 55 21.64 -5.59 3.84
N ALA A 56 22.04 -6.79 3.44
CA ALA A 56 21.12 -7.92 3.31
C ALA A 56 20.38 -8.22 4.63
N GLU A 57 21.11 -8.24 5.74
CA GLU A 57 20.58 -8.53 7.08
C GLU A 57 19.64 -7.42 7.58
N GLU A 58 19.93 -6.17 7.23
CA GLU A 58 19.07 -5.02 7.53
C GLU A 58 17.76 -5.10 6.73
N ARG A 59 17.85 -5.45 5.45
CA ARG A 59 16.69 -5.65 4.58
C ARG A 59 15.80 -6.78 5.09
N GLU A 60 16.38 -7.92 5.44
CA GLU A 60 15.63 -9.04 6.05
C GLU A 60 14.95 -8.65 7.36
N ARG A 61 15.64 -7.88 8.22
CA ARG A 61 15.05 -7.39 9.47
C ARG A 61 13.89 -6.44 9.20
N LEU A 62 14.02 -5.52 8.25
CA LEU A 62 12.95 -4.61 7.85
C LEU A 62 11.73 -5.38 7.31
N GLU A 63 11.95 -6.35 6.43
CA GLU A 63 10.87 -7.19 5.87
C GLU A 63 10.13 -7.95 6.98
N ARG A 64 10.85 -8.50 7.97
CA ARG A 64 10.22 -9.16 9.14
C ARG A 64 9.38 -8.20 9.97
N LEU A 65 9.86 -6.99 10.24
CA LEU A 65 9.11 -5.98 11.00
C LEU A 65 7.84 -5.54 10.25
N LEU A 66 7.89 -5.49 8.93
CA LEU A 66 6.76 -5.12 8.07
C LEU A 66 5.85 -6.30 7.69
N THR A 67 6.14 -7.49 8.22
CA THR A 67 5.30 -8.68 8.07
C THR A 67 4.38 -8.83 9.29
N TYR A 68 3.25 -8.12 9.26
CA TYR A 68 2.26 -8.14 10.33
C TYR A 68 0.82 -8.22 9.76
N GLY A 69 -0.15 -8.35 10.66
CA GLY A 69 -1.57 -8.45 10.31
C GLY A 69 -2.06 -9.89 10.09
N PRO A 70 -3.32 -10.05 9.63
CA PRO A 70 -3.95 -11.35 9.41
C PRO A 70 -3.05 -12.30 8.61
N ARG A 71 -3.14 -13.61 8.88
CA ARG A 71 -2.36 -14.61 8.15
C ARG A 71 -2.87 -14.70 6.71
N GLY A 72 -1.94 -14.75 5.77
CA GLY A 72 -2.22 -14.92 4.33
C GLY A 72 -1.86 -13.69 3.50
N ALA A 73 -1.24 -13.95 2.35
CA ALA A 73 -1.22 -12.98 1.26
C ALA A 73 -2.64 -12.90 0.66
N PRO A 74 -3.07 -11.72 0.19
CA PRO A 74 -4.30 -11.66 -0.57
C PRO A 74 -4.14 -12.49 -1.85
N PRO A 75 -5.25 -13.00 -2.42
CA PRO A 75 -5.18 -13.73 -3.68
C PRO A 75 -4.53 -12.85 -4.75
N GLU A 76 -3.62 -13.46 -5.52
CA GLU A 76 -3.05 -12.85 -6.71
C GLU A 76 -4.16 -12.67 -7.75
N LEU A 77 -4.74 -11.47 -7.73
CA LEU A 77 -5.74 -11.06 -8.67
C LEU A 77 -5.02 -10.38 -9.85
N GLY A 78 -5.29 -10.82 -11.08
CA GLY A 78 -4.98 -10.02 -12.25
C GLY A 78 -5.95 -8.85 -12.38
N GLY A 79 -5.65 -7.90 -13.25
CA GLY A 79 -6.49 -6.73 -13.49
C GLY A 79 -5.73 -5.43 -13.28
N GLN A 80 -6.47 -4.35 -13.04
CA GLN A 80 -5.91 -3.02 -12.91
C GLN A 80 -5.60 -2.70 -11.45
N THR A 81 -4.51 -1.96 -11.24
CA THR A 81 -4.02 -1.59 -9.92
C THR A 81 -4.43 -0.17 -9.56
N LEU A 82 -4.84 0.03 -8.30
CA LEU A 82 -5.01 1.32 -7.65
C LEU A 82 -4.18 1.32 -6.36
N LEU A 83 -3.27 2.28 -6.23
CA LEU A 83 -2.47 2.44 -5.01
C LEU A 83 -3.02 3.59 -4.18
N VAL A 84 -3.64 3.27 -3.05
CA VAL A 84 -4.12 4.28 -2.10
C VAL A 84 -3.05 4.56 -1.06
N VAL A 85 -2.69 5.81 -0.86
CA VAL A 85 -1.69 6.28 0.12
C VAL A 85 -2.21 7.50 0.88
N PRO A 86 -1.65 7.81 2.06
CA PRO A 86 -1.88 9.10 2.70
C PRO A 86 -1.59 10.26 1.73
N ARG A 87 -2.35 11.34 1.84
CA ARG A 87 -2.16 12.52 0.99
C ARG A 87 -0.73 13.05 1.07
N GLU A 88 -0.24 13.53 -0.07
CA GLU A 88 1.04 14.23 -0.15
C GLU A 88 1.11 15.36 0.88
N GLY A 89 2.28 15.52 1.49
CA GLY A 89 2.51 16.48 2.57
C GLY A 89 1.97 16.04 3.94
N THR A 90 1.33 14.88 4.06
CA THR A 90 0.91 14.31 5.35
C THR A 90 1.82 13.16 5.79
N ILE A 91 1.92 12.96 7.10
CA ILE A 91 2.58 11.80 7.70
C ILE A 91 1.52 11.06 8.50
N SER A 92 1.28 9.79 8.18
CA SER A 92 0.27 9.02 8.90
C SER A 92 0.69 8.76 10.36
N PRO A 93 -0.24 8.65 11.31
CA PRO A 93 0.09 8.21 12.67
C PRO A 93 0.80 6.84 12.70
N TRP A 94 0.49 5.97 11.72
CA TRP A 94 1.17 4.69 11.54
C TRP A 94 2.64 4.90 11.17
N SER A 95 2.96 5.81 10.24
CA SER A 95 4.32 6.12 9.81
C SER A 95 5.20 6.53 10.99
N SER A 96 4.73 7.43 11.85
CA SER A 96 5.50 7.87 13.01
C SER A 96 5.84 6.69 13.93
N LYS A 97 4.84 5.90 14.33
CA LYS A 97 5.06 4.75 15.22
C LYS A 97 5.91 3.64 14.59
N ALA A 98 5.69 3.34 13.31
CA ALA A 98 6.44 2.31 12.61
C ALA A 98 7.91 2.73 12.44
N THR A 99 8.16 4.00 12.12
CA THR A 99 9.52 4.56 12.02
C THR A 99 10.24 4.48 13.38
N ASP A 100 9.56 4.83 14.47
CA ASP A 100 10.12 4.72 15.83
C ASP A 100 10.55 3.27 16.15
N ILE A 101 9.66 2.30 15.89
CA ILE A 101 9.95 0.87 16.13
C ILE A 101 11.15 0.41 15.29
N ILE A 102 11.17 0.76 14.01
CA ILE A 102 12.25 0.38 13.08
C ILE A 102 13.60 0.94 13.56
N ARG A 103 13.62 2.20 14.03
CA ARG A 103 14.83 2.82 14.59
C ARG A 103 15.28 2.14 15.88
N VAL A 104 14.35 1.80 16.79
CA VAL A 104 14.65 1.02 18.02
C VAL A 104 15.23 -0.35 17.69
N CYS A 105 14.82 -0.98 16.58
CA CYS A 105 15.37 -2.24 16.10
C CYS A 105 16.74 -2.11 15.37
N GLY A 106 17.37 -0.93 15.42
CA GLY A 106 18.71 -0.68 14.92
C GLY A 106 18.80 -0.39 13.42
N LEU A 107 17.67 -0.13 12.74
CA LEU A 107 17.64 0.17 11.30
C LEU A 107 17.71 1.69 11.07
N ALA A 108 18.83 2.29 11.46
CA ALA A 108 19.04 3.75 11.41
C ALA A 108 18.94 4.34 9.99
N ALA A 109 19.22 3.54 8.96
CA ALA A 109 19.14 3.97 7.57
C ALA A 109 17.70 4.26 7.10
N VAL A 110 16.69 3.79 7.84
CA VAL A 110 15.28 4.08 7.54
C VAL A 110 14.92 5.45 8.11
N GLN A 111 14.82 6.44 7.22
CA GLN A 111 14.46 7.80 7.58
C GLN A 111 12.98 7.90 7.94
N ARG A 112 12.13 7.24 7.14
CA ARG A 112 10.69 7.18 7.33
C ARG A 112 10.14 5.93 6.65
N VAL A 113 9.11 5.32 7.25
CA VAL A 113 8.29 4.33 6.55
C VAL A 113 6.85 4.83 6.47
N GLU A 114 6.22 4.68 5.31
CA GLU A 114 4.79 4.95 5.13
C GLU A 114 4.07 3.70 4.63
N ARG A 115 2.76 3.64 4.85
CA ARG A 115 1.91 2.53 4.41
C ARG A 115 0.81 3.00 3.48
N GLY A 116 0.67 2.30 2.36
CA GLY A 116 -0.48 2.37 1.48
C GLY A 116 -1.22 1.04 1.36
N VAL A 117 -2.25 1.02 0.54
CA VAL A 117 -3.00 -0.16 0.15
C VAL A 117 -2.99 -0.26 -1.37
N GLU A 118 -2.43 -1.34 -1.91
CA GLU A 118 -2.62 -1.69 -3.31
C GLU A 118 -3.91 -2.48 -3.43
N TYR A 119 -4.87 -1.91 -4.15
CA TYR A 119 -6.08 -2.58 -4.61
C TYR A 119 -5.86 -3.11 -6.01
N ARG A 120 -6.24 -4.37 -6.23
CA ARG A 120 -6.35 -4.94 -7.58
C ARG A 120 -7.81 -5.19 -7.92
N LEU A 121 -8.23 -4.66 -9.07
CA LEU A 121 -9.58 -4.78 -9.58
C LEU A 121 -9.56 -5.66 -10.83
N ARG A 122 -10.22 -6.82 -10.73
CA ARG A 122 -10.48 -7.66 -11.90
C ARG A 122 -11.82 -7.23 -12.49
N ALA A 123 -11.85 -7.08 -13.80
CA ALA A 123 -13.07 -6.82 -14.55
C ALA A 123 -13.10 -7.68 -15.82
N ALA A 124 -14.30 -7.86 -16.38
CA ALA A 124 -14.49 -8.61 -17.64
C ALA A 124 -13.69 -8.01 -18.81
N HIS A 125 -13.53 -6.69 -18.79
CA HIS A 125 -12.73 -5.91 -19.74
C HIS A 125 -11.94 -4.84 -18.97
N PRO A 126 -10.83 -4.32 -19.51
CA PRO A 126 -10.13 -3.18 -18.92
C PRO A 126 -11.09 -2.02 -18.65
N LEU A 127 -11.03 -1.44 -17.45
CA LEU A 127 -11.89 -0.29 -17.10
C LEU A 127 -11.24 0.98 -17.60
N ALA A 128 -12.01 1.85 -18.26
CA ALA A 128 -11.54 3.15 -18.69
C ALA A 128 -11.00 3.98 -17.49
N PRO A 129 -10.00 4.86 -17.70
CA PRO A 129 -9.39 5.65 -16.63
C PRO A 129 -10.38 6.42 -15.76
N GLU A 130 -11.41 7.02 -16.37
CA GLU A 130 -12.44 7.80 -15.68
C GLU A 130 -13.32 6.91 -14.79
N THR A 131 -13.56 5.67 -15.23
CA THR A 131 -14.26 4.67 -14.42
C THR A 131 -13.40 4.26 -13.24
N LEU A 132 -12.11 4.01 -13.47
CA LEU A 132 -11.17 3.63 -12.42
C LEU A 132 -11.05 4.73 -11.35
N GLN A 133 -10.95 6.00 -11.76
CA GLN A 133 -10.93 7.15 -10.86
C GLN A 133 -12.22 7.27 -10.03
N ARG A 134 -13.39 7.03 -10.65
CA ARG A 134 -14.67 7.02 -9.93
C ARG A 134 -14.73 5.92 -8.88
N LEU A 135 -14.24 4.72 -9.22
CA LEU A 135 -14.19 3.58 -8.30
C LEU A 135 -13.16 3.79 -7.18
N ALA A 136 -12.04 4.48 -7.44
CA ALA A 136 -11.06 4.84 -6.41
C ALA A 136 -11.72 5.62 -5.26
N GLY A 137 -12.67 6.50 -5.56
CA GLY A 137 -13.44 7.25 -4.56
C GLY A 137 -14.33 6.40 -3.63
N VAL A 138 -14.48 5.09 -3.88
CA VAL A 138 -15.12 4.11 -2.98
C VAL A 138 -14.11 3.45 -2.04
N LEU A 139 -12.85 3.38 -2.47
CA LEU A 139 -11.78 2.61 -1.83
C LEU A 139 -10.95 3.46 -0.86
N LEU A 140 -10.97 4.78 -1.00
CA LEU A 140 -10.19 5.72 -0.19
C LEU A 140 -11.06 6.63 0.68
N ASP A 141 -10.49 7.12 1.77
CA ASP A 141 -10.99 8.26 2.52
C ASP A 141 -10.58 9.56 1.83
N ARG A 142 -11.57 10.31 1.32
CA ARG A 142 -11.30 11.51 0.52
C ARG A 142 -10.63 12.62 1.30
N MET A 143 -10.67 12.63 2.62
CA MET A 143 -10.07 13.70 3.43
C MET A 143 -8.59 13.43 3.72
N THR A 144 -8.19 12.16 3.86
CA THR A 144 -6.85 11.77 4.34
C THR A 144 -6.01 11.02 3.32
N GLU A 145 -6.62 10.46 2.27
CA GLU A 145 -5.95 9.58 1.31
C GLU A 145 -6.06 10.11 -0.14
N MET A 146 -5.23 9.54 -1.01
CA MET A 146 -5.22 9.76 -2.45
C MET A 146 -4.88 8.44 -3.18
N ALA A 147 -5.22 8.37 -4.47
CA ALA A 147 -5.04 7.20 -5.34
C ALA A 147 -4.41 7.61 -6.67
#